data_AF-A0A4U9V955-F1
#
_entry.id   AF-A0A4U9V955-F1
#
_cell.length_a   1.000
_cell.length_b   1.000
_cell.length_c   1.000
_cell.angle_alpha   90.00
_cell.angle_beta   90.00
_cell.angle_gamma   90.00
#
_symmetry.space_group_name_H-M   'P 1'
#
loop_
_entity.id
_entity.type
_entity.pdbx_description
1 polymer ?
#
loop_
_entity_poly.entity_id
_entity_poly.type
_entity_poly.pdbx_seq_one_letter_code
_entity_poly.pdbx_strand_id
1 'polypeptide(L)'
;MSGLQVLLLLLFITSLSSAQDLKGTIKDKNSGDILVGVSIKVASRKTYSDGYGEFKVSGIKLGDTIIFSSIGYREVKYIVGNSNLDNLVIYMEQTTILLDEVKINPLRNYKADSLKFREEFAKTFNYSKPKFKDIFITKSYSSNVPRQPNQASNSTASLISVDVLSVLSMLGNKRNPQSKLQQKLIKEEEERYLDNTFSKRMVQNLTGLNGDSLQTFMQLYRPNIDTVKYMSDYDIILYIKKSYQEYIKP
;
A
#
# COMPACT_ATOMS: atom_id res chain seq x y z
N MET A 1 -26.26 43.00 43.27
CA MET A 1 -26.53 42.23 42.04
C MET A 1 -27.12 40.91 42.46
N SER A 2 -28.24 40.49 41.85
CA SER A 2 -28.88 39.21 42.23
C SER A 2 -27.97 38.04 41.83
N GLY A 3 -28.02 36.92 42.57
CA GLY A 3 -27.18 35.75 42.29
C GLY A 3 -27.33 35.21 40.86
N LEU A 4 -28.50 35.41 40.25
CA LEU A 4 -28.77 35.09 38.85
C LEU A 4 -27.90 35.92 37.88
N GLN A 5 -27.66 37.20 38.17
CA GLN A 5 -26.83 38.07 37.33
C GLN A 5 -25.35 37.65 37.38
N VAL A 6 -24.87 37.19 38.54
CA VAL A 6 -23.49 36.68 38.70
C VAL A 6 -23.32 35.36 37.95
N LEU A 7 -24.30 34.45 38.03
CA LEU A 7 -24.28 33.19 37.28
C LEU A 7 -24.27 33.43 35.76
N LEU A 8 -25.08 34.38 35.28
CA LEU A 8 -25.18 34.71 33.86
C LEU A 8 -23.91 35.38 33.33
N LEU A 9 -23.24 36.19 34.16
CA LEU A 9 -21.92 36.76 33.86
C LEU A 9 -20.83 35.67 33.79
N LEU A 10 -20.85 34.70 34.71
CA LEU A 10 -19.88 33.60 34.75
C LEU A 10 -20.01 32.67 33.53
N LEU A 11 -21.24 32.47 33.04
CA LEU A 11 -21.55 31.68 31.83
C LEU A 11 -21.13 32.39 30.53
N PHE A 12 -21.08 33.72 30.51
CA PHE A 12 -20.60 34.48 29.34
C PHE A 12 -19.07 34.44 29.21
N ILE A 13 -18.33 34.42 30.33
CA ILE A 13 -16.86 34.44 30.32
C ILE A 13 -16.27 33.11 29.79
N THR A 14 -16.96 31.98 29.97
CA THR A 14 -16.48 30.67 29.50
C THR A 14 -16.65 30.45 27.99
N SER A 15 -17.30 31.38 27.28
CA SER A 15 -17.55 31.26 25.84
C SER A 15 -16.52 31.97 24.94
N LEU A 16 -15.50 32.63 25.49
CA LEU A 16 -14.41 33.24 24.71
C LEU A 16 -13.34 32.21 24.33
N SER A 17 -13.68 31.27 23.44
CA SER A 17 -12.66 30.52 22.69
C SER A 17 -12.18 31.36 21.50
N SER A 18 -11.11 32.15 21.69
CA SER A 18 -10.48 32.87 20.57
C SER A 18 -9.70 31.89 19.70
N ALA A 19 -10.28 31.53 18.55
CA ALA A 19 -9.55 30.88 17.47
C ALA A 19 -8.50 31.86 16.93
N GLN A 20 -7.21 31.50 17.02
CA GLN A 20 -6.14 32.29 16.41
C GLN A 20 -5.97 31.87 14.94
N ASP A 21 -5.79 32.87 14.07
CA ASP A 21 -5.44 32.68 12.68
C ASP A 21 -3.91 32.66 12.56
N LEU A 22 -3.35 31.67 11.88
CA LEU A 22 -1.95 31.68 11.47
C LEU A 22 -1.86 32.17 10.03
N LYS A 23 -1.02 33.17 9.80
CA LYS A 23 -0.74 33.73 8.48
C LYS A 23 0.75 33.69 8.19
N GLY A 24 1.08 33.51 6.92
CA GLY A 24 2.47 33.45 6.52
C GLY A 24 2.69 33.32 5.02
N THR A 25 3.97 33.28 4.65
CA THR A 25 4.44 33.05 3.28
C THR A 25 5.30 31.79 3.21
N ILE A 26 5.29 31.12 2.07
CA ILE A 26 6.09 29.91 1.82
C ILE A 26 7.08 30.21 0.71
N LYS A 27 8.34 29.86 0.93
CA LYS A 27 9.45 30.15 0.02
C LYS A 27 10.35 28.94 -0.19
N ASP A 28 11.01 28.91 -1.34
CA ASP A 28 12.14 28.02 -1.59
C ASP A 28 13.31 28.41 -0.67
N LYS A 29 13.92 27.42 0.00
CA LYS A 29 15.05 27.68 0.92
C LYS A 29 16.30 28.20 0.21
N ASN A 30 16.52 27.79 -1.05
CA ASN A 30 17.74 28.06 -1.78
C ASN A 30 17.60 29.29 -2.67
N SER A 31 16.54 29.35 -3.48
CA SER A 31 16.33 30.50 -4.37
C SER A 31 15.65 31.68 -3.69
N GLY A 32 14.88 31.43 -2.62
CA GLY A 32 14.07 32.45 -1.96
C GLY A 32 12.76 32.78 -2.69
N ASP A 33 12.47 32.10 -3.79
CA ASP A 33 11.25 32.29 -4.57
C ASP A 33 10.00 31.89 -3.78
N ILE A 34 8.88 32.55 -4.06
CA ILE A 34 7.59 32.21 -3.45
C ILE A 34 7.05 30.88 -3.99
N LEU A 35 6.47 30.08 -3.11
CA LEU A 35 5.90 28.79 -3.45
C LEU A 35 4.37 28.84 -3.42
N VAL A 36 3.78 28.72 -4.61
CA VAL A 36 2.33 28.74 -4.84
C VAL A 36 1.75 27.32 -4.82
N GLY A 37 0.49 27.16 -4.41
CA GLY A 37 -0.20 25.87 -4.43
C GLY A 37 0.33 24.82 -3.45
N VAL A 38 1.12 25.23 -2.44
CA VAL A 38 1.64 24.34 -1.40
C VAL A 38 0.48 23.86 -0.54
N SER A 39 0.38 22.55 -0.33
CA SER A 39 -0.62 21.95 0.54
C SER A 39 -0.27 22.16 2.01
N ILE A 40 -1.22 22.72 2.76
CA ILE A 40 -1.06 23.03 4.19
C ILE A 40 -2.12 22.23 4.95
N LYS A 41 -1.67 21.28 5.76
CA LYS A 41 -2.54 20.35 6.48
C LYS A 41 -2.41 20.53 7.98
N VAL A 42 -3.54 20.64 8.67
CA VAL A 42 -3.64 20.68 10.13
C VAL A 42 -4.71 19.68 10.57
N ALA A 43 -4.29 18.59 11.19
CA ALA A 43 -5.16 17.45 11.53
C ALA A 43 -5.97 16.97 10.29
N SER A 44 -7.30 17.14 10.31
CA SER A 44 -8.21 16.78 9.21
C SER A 44 -8.48 17.93 8.23
N ARG A 45 -8.04 19.16 8.53
CA ARG A 45 -8.24 20.34 7.67
C ARG A 45 -7.09 20.49 6.68
N LYS A 46 -7.40 20.95 5.48
CA LYS A 46 -6.43 21.19 4.41
C LYS A 46 -6.74 22.52 3.73
N THR A 47 -5.71 23.32 3.50
CA THR A 47 -5.75 24.54 2.68
C THR A 47 -4.52 24.61 1.77
N TYR A 48 -4.41 25.64 0.95
CA TYR A 48 -3.31 25.82 0.01
C TYR A 48 -2.76 27.24 0.08
N SER A 49 -1.48 27.42 -0.29
CA SER A 49 -0.95 28.75 -0.55
C SER A 49 -1.54 29.35 -1.84
N ASP A 50 -1.73 30.65 -1.83
CA ASP A 50 -2.29 31.40 -2.96
C ASP A 50 -1.25 31.71 -4.05
N GLY A 51 -1.62 32.59 -4.99
CA GLY A 51 -0.74 33.02 -6.10
C GLY A 51 0.45 33.88 -5.69
N TYR A 52 0.50 34.36 -4.44
CA TYR A 52 1.62 35.09 -3.87
C TYR A 52 2.42 34.24 -2.87
N GLY A 53 2.08 32.96 -2.74
CA GLY A 53 2.69 32.05 -1.77
C GLY A 53 2.27 32.32 -0.33
N GLU A 54 1.22 33.14 -0.13
CA GLU A 54 0.64 33.44 1.18
C GLU A 54 -0.35 32.36 1.59
N PHE A 55 -0.49 32.16 2.90
CA PHE A 55 -1.49 31.26 3.46
C PHE A 55 -2.13 31.84 4.71
N LYS A 56 -3.38 31.40 4.93
CA LYS A 56 -4.13 31.66 6.15
C LYS A 56 -4.78 30.37 6.62
N VAL A 57 -4.53 30.00 7.88
CA VAL A 57 -5.17 28.85 8.52
C VAL A 57 -5.86 29.33 9.79
N SER A 58 -7.17 29.11 9.90
CA SER A 58 -7.97 29.56 11.03
C SER A 58 -8.24 28.46 12.05
N GLY A 59 -8.46 28.86 13.31
CA GLY A 59 -8.83 27.94 14.39
C GLY A 59 -7.70 26.99 14.77
N ILE A 60 -6.49 27.53 14.86
CA ILE A 60 -5.29 26.83 15.31
C ILE A 60 -5.18 26.94 16.83
N LYS A 61 -4.70 25.87 17.46
CA LYS A 61 -4.33 25.83 18.87
C LYS A 61 -2.81 25.77 19.02
N LEU A 62 -2.31 26.32 20.12
CA LEU A 62 -0.91 26.16 20.50
C LEU A 62 -0.58 24.66 20.63
N GLY A 63 0.53 24.24 20.03
CA GLY A 63 0.95 22.84 19.96
C GLY A 63 0.42 22.05 18.75
N ASP A 64 -0.47 22.62 17.93
CA ASP A 64 -0.89 21.96 16.68
C ASP A 64 0.31 21.79 15.73
N THR A 65 0.36 20.65 15.03
CA THR A 65 1.36 20.40 13.98
C THR A 65 0.77 20.68 12.61
N ILE A 66 1.42 21.57 11.88
CA ILE A 66 1.08 21.96 10.51
C ILE A 66 2.09 21.31 9.57
N ILE A 67 1.56 20.70 8.51
CA ILE A 67 2.35 19.98 7.51
C ILE A 67 2.25 20.73 6.19
N PHE A 68 3.40 21.14 5.66
CA PHE A 68 3.55 21.78 4.36
C PHE A 68 4.12 20.78 3.36
N SER A 69 3.43 20.58 2.24
CA SER A 69 3.80 19.61 1.21
C SER A 69 3.58 20.18 -0.19
N SER A 70 4.57 20.01 -1.06
CA SER A 70 4.51 20.39 -2.46
C SER A 70 5.32 19.41 -3.30
N ILE A 71 4.98 19.28 -4.58
CA ILE A 71 5.69 18.37 -5.49
C ILE A 71 7.12 18.87 -5.71
N GLY A 72 8.10 17.95 -5.64
CA GLY A 72 9.51 18.31 -5.77
C GLY A 72 10.13 18.95 -4.51
N TYR A 73 9.39 19.07 -3.41
CA TYR A 73 9.89 19.63 -2.14
C TYR A 73 9.78 18.64 -0.98
N ARG A 74 10.70 18.76 -0.02
CA ARG A 74 10.67 17.99 1.24
C ARG A 74 9.54 18.51 2.12
N GLU A 75 8.79 17.58 2.72
CA GLU A 75 7.72 17.93 3.66
C GLU A 75 8.30 18.66 4.89
N VAL A 76 7.70 19.79 5.25
CA VAL A 76 8.07 20.58 6.44
C VAL A 76 6.97 20.47 7.47
N LYS A 77 7.37 20.18 8.73
CA LYS A 77 6.47 20.13 9.89
C LYS A 77 6.75 21.31 10.80
N TYR A 78 5.72 22.10 11.08
CA TYR A 78 5.79 23.26 11.96
C TYR A 78 4.87 23.05 13.17
N ILE A 79 5.39 23.24 14.37
CA ILE A 79 4.61 23.17 15.61
C ILE A 79 4.27 24.60 16.01
N VAL A 80 2.98 24.86 16.22
CA VAL A 80 2.48 26.21 16.50
C VAL A 80 2.90 26.64 17.90
N GLY A 81 3.75 27.67 17.96
CA GLY A 81 4.19 28.31 19.19
C GLY A 81 3.43 29.60 19.52
N ASN A 82 3.83 30.26 20.61
CA ASN A 82 3.19 31.49 21.10
C ASN A 82 3.72 32.77 20.41
N SER A 83 4.47 32.65 19.32
CA SER A 83 5.17 33.74 18.64
C SER A 83 4.92 33.73 17.13
N ASN A 84 4.84 34.92 16.52
CA ASN A 84 4.74 35.15 15.06
C ASN A 84 3.55 34.50 14.36
N LEU A 85 2.35 34.61 14.93
CA LEU A 85 1.13 34.07 14.32
C LEU A 85 0.67 34.86 13.09
N ASP A 86 1.06 36.13 12.95
CA ASP A 86 0.60 37.01 11.88
C ASP A 86 1.55 37.08 10.66
N ASN A 87 2.80 36.66 10.78
CA ASN A 87 3.80 36.75 9.70
C ASN A 87 4.85 35.64 9.77
N LEU A 88 4.40 34.39 9.61
CA LEU A 88 5.27 33.22 9.58
C LEU A 88 5.91 33.05 8.20
N VAL A 89 7.21 32.76 8.13
CA VAL A 89 7.86 32.40 6.86
C VAL A 89 8.31 30.94 6.93
N ILE A 90 7.84 30.12 5.99
CA ILE A 90 8.20 28.71 5.87
C ILE A 90 9.13 28.53 4.68
N TYR A 91 10.29 27.92 4.91
CA TYR A 91 11.24 27.58 3.86
C TYR A 91 11.17 26.09 3.55
N MET A 92 10.95 25.75 2.28
CA MET A 92 10.93 24.35 1.79
C MET A 92 12.18 24.06 0.97
N GLU A 93 12.75 22.87 1.16
CA GLU A 93 13.92 22.39 0.40
C GLU A 93 13.50 21.51 -0.76
N GLN A 94 14.08 21.72 -1.94
CA GLN A 94 13.86 20.85 -3.09
C GLN A 94 14.35 19.41 -2.78
N THR A 95 13.55 18.42 -3.15
CA THR A 95 13.91 17.00 -3.04
C THR A 95 14.19 16.44 -4.41
N THR A 96 15.39 15.91 -4.61
CA THR A 96 15.73 15.08 -5.77
C THR A 96 15.20 13.67 -5.54
N ILE A 97 14.24 13.24 -6.36
CA ILE A 97 13.80 11.83 -6.37
C ILE A 97 14.89 11.03 -7.09
N LEU A 98 15.77 10.38 -6.34
CA LEU A 98 16.67 9.35 -6.89
C LEU A 98 15.87 8.05 -6.96
N LEU A 99 15.62 7.55 -8.17
CA LEU A 99 15.04 6.23 -8.36
C LEU A 99 16.13 5.18 -8.15
N ASP A 100 15.79 4.07 -7.50
CA ASP A 100 16.68 2.92 -7.40
C ASP A 100 17.02 2.40 -8.80
N GLU A 101 18.31 2.11 -9.02
CA GLU A 101 18.78 1.55 -10.28
C GLU A 101 18.16 0.17 -10.51
N VAL A 102 17.46 0.01 -11.65
CA VAL A 102 16.95 -1.29 -12.09
C VAL A 102 18.09 -2.07 -12.74
N LYS A 103 18.67 -3.02 -12.00
CA LYS A 103 19.67 -3.95 -12.55
C LYS A 103 19.00 -4.96 -13.47
N ILE A 104 19.23 -4.85 -14.78
CA ILE A 104 18.76 -5.80 -15.78
C ILE A 104 19.85 -6.84 -16.00
N ASN A 105 19.60 -8.09 -15.59
CA ASN A 105 20.51 -9.19 -15.88
C ASN A 105 20.22 -9.74 -17.29
N PRO A 106 21.20 -9.80 -18.22
CA PRO A 106 20.97 -10.33 -19.57
C PRO A 106 20.74 -11.85 -19.58
N LEU A 107 21.25 -12.56 -18.57
CA LEU A 107 21.00 -13.98 -18.36
C LEU A 107 19.79 -14.14 -17.45
N ARG A 108 18.61 -14.32 -18.05
CA ARG A 108 17.36 -14.58 -17.33
C ARG A 108 17.43 -15.95 -16.64
N ASN A 109 17.47 -15.98 -15.32
CA ASN A 109 17.39 -17.21 -14.55
C ASN A 109 15.96 -17.46 -14.10
N TYR A 110 15.19 -18.16 -14.94
CA TYR A 110 13.78 -18.46 -14.69
C TYR A 110 13.51 -19.09 -13.32
N LYS A 111 14.39 -19.98 -12.85
CA LYS A 111 14.22 -20.63 -11.54
C LYS A 111 14.35 -19.62 -10.39
N ALA A 112 15.35 -18.74 -10.47
CA ALA A 112 15.53 -17.67 -9.50
C ALA A 112 14.38 -16.66 -9.54
N ASP A 113 13.89 -16.30 -10.73
CA ASP A 113 12.76 -15.39 -10.90
C ASP A 113 11.47 -15.97 -10.30
N SER A 114 11.23 -17.28 -10.50
CA SER A 114 10.07 -17.97 -9.93
C SER A 114 10.16 -18.07 -8.40
N LEU A 115 11.37 -18.34 -7.87
CA LEU A 115 11.60 -18.36 -6.43
C LEU A 115 11.34 -16.98 -5.81
N LYS A 116 11.91 -15.93 -6.40
CA LYS A 116 11.71 -14.54 -5.96
C LYS A 116 10.24 -14.14 -6.01
N PHE A 117 9.51 -14.54 -7.06
CA PHE A 117 8.07 -14.31 -7.18
C PHE A 117 7.30 -14.95 -6.01
N ARG A 118 7.63 -16.19 -5.65
CA ARG A 118 7.03 -16.85 -4.49
C ARG A 118 7.40 -16.19 -3.17
N GLU A 119 8.61 -15.68 -3.03
CA GLU A 119 9.06 -14.93 -1.85
C GLU A 119 8.31 -13.60 -1.70
N GLU A 120 8.24 -12.80 -2.78
CA GLU A 120 7.56 -11.51 -2.82
C GLU A 120 6.08 -11.63 -2.46
N PHE A 121 5.43 -12.69 -2.98
CA PHE A 121 4.02 -12.97 -2.73
C PHE A 121 3.77 -14.05 -1.66
N ALA A 122 4.75 -14.32 -0.79
CA ALA A 122 4.67 -15.42 0.20
C ALA A 122 3.43 -15.32 1.10
N LYS A 123 3.01 -14.10 1.47
CA LYS A 123 1.79 -13.88 2.27
C LYS A 123 0.52 -14.34 1.56
N THR A 124 0.47 -14.22 0.24
CA THR A 124 -0.67 -14.64 -0.57
C THR A 124 -0.61 -16.13 -0.90
N PHE A 125 0.58 -16.67 -1.18
CA PHE A 125 0.77 -18.09 -1.46
C PHE A 125 0.56 -18.98 -0.22
N ASN A 126 1.11 -18.57 0.93
CA ASN A 126 1.06 -19.33 2.18
C ASN A 126 -0.12 -18.94 3.08
N TYR A 127 -1.13 -18.26 2.52
CA TYR A 127 -2.31 -17.86 3.29
C TYR A 127 -2.99 -19.07 3.91
N SER A 128 -3.17 -19.03 5.23
CA SER A 128 -3.91 -20.03 5.99
C SER A 128 -5.12 -19.36 6.64
N LYS A 129 -6.29 -20.01 6.54
CA LYS A 129 -7.51 -19.49 7.19
C LYS A 129 -7.29 -19.46 8.72
N PRO A 130 -7.65 -18.36 9.40
CA PRO A 130 -7.62 -18.33 10.86
C PRO A 130 -8.51 -19.45 11.43
N LYS A 131 -7.99 -20.16 12.44
CA LYS A 131 -8.72 -21.23 13.12
C LYS A 131 -9.66 -20.63 14.16
N PHE A 132 -10.69 -21.37 14.56
CA PHE A 132 -11.60 -20.95 15.63
C PHE A 132 -10.88 -20.65 16.96
N LYS A 133 -9.76 -21.31 17.24
CA LYS A 133 -8.93 -21.05 18.42
C LYS A 133 -8.23 -19.69 18.36
N ASP A 134 -7.98 -19.17 17.16
CA ASP A 134 -7.30 -17.88 16.93
C ASP A 134 -8.26 -16.69 17.13
N ILE A 135 -9.58 -16.93 17.15
CA ILE A 135 -10.62 -15.92 17.44
C ILE A 135 -10.60 -15.52 18.92
N PHE A 136 -10.16 -16.43 19.80
CA PHE A 136 -10.16 -16.23 21.25
C PHE A 136 -8.77 -15.84 21.72
N ILE A 137 -8.54 -14.54 21.95
CA ILE A 137 -7.29 -14.07 22.54
C ILE A 137 -7.33 -14.37 24.04
N THR A 138 -6.47 -15.27 24.50
CA THR A 138 -6.22 -15.42 25.94
C THR A 138 -5.39 -14.22 26.41
N LYS A 139 -6.02 -13.28 27.11
CA LYS A 139 -5.26 -12.20 27.78
C LYS A 139 -4.42 -12.81 28.90
N SER A 140 -3.14 -13.06 28.68
CA SER A 140 -2.19 -13.18 29.77
C SER A 140 -1.95 -11.76 30.31
N TYR A 141 -2.56 -11.45 31.45
CA TYR A 141 -2.27 -10.21 32.15
C TYR A 141 -0.80 -10.25 32.59
N SER A 142 0.06 -9.48 31.90
CA SER A 142 1.37 -9.14 32.41
C SER A 142 1.19 -8.46 33.78
N SER A 143 1.97 -8.87 34.77
CA SER A 143 1.83 -8.50 36.19
C SER A 143 1.92 -7.00 36.49
N ASN A 144 2.17 -6.15 35.48
CA ASN A 144 2.50 -4.73 35.64
C ASN A 144 1.46 -3.78 35.03
N VAL A 145 0.25 -4.25 34.70
CA VAL A 145 -0.86 -3.35 34.34
C VAL A 145 -1.66 -3.03 35.60
N PRO A 146 -1.85 -1.74 35.98
CA PRO A 146 -2.55 -1.37 37.21
C PRO A 146 -3.98 -1.95 37.24
N ARG A 147 -4.27 -2.78 38.25
CA ARG A 147 -5.62 -3.32 38.46
C ARG A 147 -6.55 -2.18 38.87
N GLN A 148 -7.61 -1.95 38.09
CA GLN A 148 -8.73 -1.09 38.47
C GLN A 148 -9.33 -1.58 39.81
N PRO A 149 -9.65 -0.69 40.76
CA PRO A 149 -9.92 -1.04 42.17
C PRO A 149 -11.23 -1.81 42.45
N ASN A 150 -12.08 -2.05 41.44
CA ASN A 150 -13.36 -2.76 41.60
C ASN A 150 -13.49 -3.98 40.67
N GLN A 151 -12.44 -4.78 40.52
CA GLN A 151 -12.51 -6.06 39.81
C GLN A 151 -12.71 -7.21 40.80
N ALA A 152 -13.89 -7.82 40.79
CA ALA A 152 -14.13 -9.04 41.56
C ALA A 152 -13.23 -10.17 41.05
N SER A 153 -12.50 -10.82 41.96
CA SER A 153 -11.82 -12.07 41.66
C SER A 153 -12.86 -13.05 41.12
N ASN A 154 -12.69 -13.47 39.86
CA ASN A 154 -13.52 -14.43 39.11
C ASN A 154 -14.63 -13.83 38.21
N SER A 155 -14.60 -12.53 37.86
CA SER A 155 -15.50 -12.02 36.81
C SER A 155 -15.14 -12.55 35.41
N THR A 156 -15.92 -13.51 34.94
CA THR A 156 -15.89 -14.07 33.57
C THR A 156 -16.13 -13.03 32.46
N ALA A 157 -16.65 -11.85 32.82
CA ALA A 157 -16.99 -10.76 31.89
C ALA A 157 -15.78 -10.07 31.24
N SER A 158 -14.55 -10.30 31.70
CA SER A 158 -13.32 -9.73 31.10
C SER A 158 -12.50 -10.73 30.26
N LEU A 159 -12.94 -11.99 30.17
CA LEU A 159 -12.11 -13.12 29.71
C LEU A 159 -12.17 -13.41 28.20
N ILE A 160 -13.03 -12.74 27.43
CA ILE A 160 -13.20 -13.05 26.00
C ILE A 160 -12.99 -11.78 25.18
N SER A 161 -11.74 -11.52 24.78
CA SER A 161 -11.46 -10.60 23.68
C SER A 161 -11.52 -11.36 22.36
N VAL A 162 -12.44 -10.93 21.49
CA VAL A 162 -12.64 -11.46 20.15
C VAL A 162 -11.80 -10.65 19.18
N ASP A 163 -10.96 -11.28 18.37
CA ASP A 163 -10.31 -10.59 17.27
C ASP A 163 -11.34 -10.30 16.17
N VAL A 164 -11.83 -9.07 16.15
CA VAL A 164 -12.82 -8.57 15.19
C VAL A 164 -12.34 -8.78 13.75
N LEU A 165 -11.04 -8.70 13.47
CA LEU A 165 -10.49 -8.90 12.12
C LEU A 165 -10.62 -10.36 11.66
N SER A 166 -10.41 -11.31 12.58
CA SER A 166 -10.62 -12.75 12.32
C SER A 166 -12.10 -13.05 12.06
N VAL A 167 -13.01 -12.44 12.81
CA VAL A 167 -14.47 -12.63 12.65
C VAL A 167 -14.97 -12.04 11.33
N LEU A 168 -14.48 -10.86 10.92
CA LEU A 168 -14.79 -10.28 9.61
C LEU A 168 -14.36 -11.22 8.46
N SER A 169 -13.22 -11.90 8.60
CA SER A 169 -12.73 -12.85 7.60
C SER A 169 -13.59 -14.13 7.50
N MET A 170 -14.36 -14.46 8.54
CA MET A 170 -15.26 -15.63 8.58
C MET A 170 -16.67 -15.34 8.06
N LEU A 171 -17.10 -14.08 8.06
CA LEU A 171 -18.42 -13.66 7.57
C LEU A 171 -18.55 -13.71 6.03
N GLY A 172 -17.47 -14.06 5.32
CA GLY A 172 -17.47 -14.24 3.87
C GLY A 172 -17.76 -15.68 3.44
N ASN A 173 -18.92 -15.91 2.80
CA ASN A 173 -19.33 -17.19 2.20
C ASN A 173 -18.50 -17.56 0.94
N LYS A 174 -17.20 -17.82 1.08
CA LYS A 174 -16.37 -18.37 -0.01
C LYS A 174 -15.66 -19.64 0.43
N ARG A 175 -16.07 -20.74 -0.20
CA ARG A 175 -15.59 -22.12 0.03
C ARG A 175 -14.20 -22.40 -0.59
N ASN A 176 -13.63 -21.45 -1.34
CA ASN A 176 -12.30 -21.62 -1.91
C ASN A 176 -11.25 -21.02 -0.98
N PRO A 177 -10.31 -21.82 -0.43
CA PRO A 177 -9.23 -21.31 0.41
C PRO A 177 -8.30 -20.36 -0.37
N GLN A 178 -8.32 -20.45 -1.71
CA GLN A 178 -7.51 -19.60 -2.57
C GLN A 178 -8.22 -18.29 -2.90
N SER A 179 -7.57 -17.17 -2.55
CA SER A 179 -8.03 -15.84 -2.93
C SER A 179 -7.99 -15.68 -4.46
N LYS A 180 -8.83 -14.80 -5.03
CA LYS A 180 -8.77 -14.45 -6.46
C LYS A 180 -7.36 -13.99 -6.87
N LEU A 181 -6.66 -13.30 -5.97
CA LEU A 181 -5.28 -12.88 -6.16
C LEU A 181 -4.35 -14.10 -6.24
N GLN A 182 -4.46 -15.05 -5.31
CA GLN A 182 -3.66 -16.27 -5.32
C GLN A 182 -3.86 -17.07 -6.60
N GLN A 183 -5.10 -17.23 -7.08
CA GLN A 183 -5.39 -17.89 -8.35
C GLN A 183 -4.72 -17.18 -9.54
N LYS A 184 -4.77 -15.83 -9.55
CA LYS A 184 -4.12 -15.03 -10.59
C LYS A 184 -2.60 -15.20 -10.57
N LEU A 185 -1.98 -15.21 -9.38
CA LEU A 185 -0.55 -15.40 -9.22
C LEU A 185 -0.09 -16.80 -9.67
N ILE A 186 -0.85 -17.85 -9.31
CA ILE A 186 -0.58 -19.22 -9.77
C ILE A 186 -0.67 -19.28 -11.30
N LYS A 187 -1.73 -18.72 -11.88
CA LYS A 187 -1.90 -18.70 -13.33
C LYS A 187 -0.77 -17.93 -14.03
N GLU A 188 -0.33 -16.81 -13.47
CA GLU A 188 0.79 -16.04 -14.01
C GLU A 188 2.12 -16.82 -13.96
N GLU A 189 2.40 -17.53 -12.85
CA GLU A 189 3.56 -18.41 -12.74
C GLU A 189 3.53 -19.52 -13.80
N GLU A 190 2.36 -20.13 -14.00
CA GLU A 190 2.14 -21.18 -15.01
C GLU A 190 2.31 -20.66 -16.44
N GLU A 191 1.77 -19.49 -16.76
CA GLU A 191 1.94 -18.86 -18.06
C GLU A 191 3.41 -18.54 -18.32
N ARG A 192 4.13 -18.00 -17.32
CA ARG A 192 5.58 -17.74 -17.43
C ARG A 192 6.38 -19.01 -17.64
N TYR A 193 6.03 -20.09 -16.94
CA TYR A 193 6.66 -21.40 -17.14
C TYR A 193 6.48 -21.85 -18.59
N LEU A 194 5.24 -21.81 -19.07
CA LEU A 194 4.91 -22.27 -20.41
C LEU A 194 5.62 -21.43 -21.49
N ASP A 195 5.63 -20.11 -21.35
CA ASP A 195 6.28 -19.20 -22.31
C ASP A 195 7.80 -19.36 -22.33
N ASN A 196 8.40 -19.80 -21.22
CA ASN A 196 9.82 -20.10 -21.16
C ASN A 196 10.14 -21.45 -21.84
N THR A 197 9.35 -22.46 -21.54
CA THR A 197 9.52 -23.82 -22.08
C THR A 197 9.18 -23.89 -23.56
N PHE A 198 8.06 -23.30 -23.96
CA PHE A 198 7.60 -23.14 -25.35
C PHE A 198 7.94 -21.74 -25.87
N SER A 199 9.21 -21.34 -25.69
CA SER A 199 9.64 -20.00 -26.06
C SER A 199 9.64 -19.76 -27.57
N LYS A 200 9.33 -18.52 -27.98
CA LYS A 200 9.35 -18.08 -29.38
C LYS A 200 10.62 -18.52 -30.11
N ARG A 201 11.78 -18.36 -29.46
CA ARG A 201 13.08 -18.73 -30.01
C ARG A 201 13.21 -20.25 -30.21
N MET A 202 12.78 -21.06 -29.24
CA MET A 202 12.83 -22.52 -29.37
C MET A 202 11.94 -22.98 -30.51
N VAL A 203 10.70 -22.49 -30.57
CA VAL A 203 9.74 -22.84 -31.61
C VAL A 203 10.29 -22.42 -32.98
N GLN A 204 10.76 -21.18 -33.12
CA GLN A 204 11.37 -20.66 -34.35
C GLN A 204 12.57 -21.51 -34.80
N ASN A 205 13.46 -21.89 -33.89
CA ASN A 205 14.62 -22.73 -34.23
C ASN A 205 14.23 -24.13 -34.70
N LEU A 206 13.12 -24.68 -34.18
CA LEU A 206 12.67 -26.04 -34.51
C LEU A 206 11.79 -26.11 -35.75
N THR A 207 11.00 -25.06 -36.03
CA THR A 207 10.02 -25.04 -37.13
C THR A 207 10.46 -24.18 -38.30
N GLY A 208 11.35 -23.21 -38.08
CA GLY A 208 11.74 -22.21 -39.08
C GLY A 208 10.68 -21.14 -39.34
N LEU A 209 9.54 -21.17 -38.64
CA LEU A 209 8.47 -20.18 -38.79
C LEU A 209 8.93 -18.80 -38.31
N ASN A 210 8.50 -17.75 -39.01
CA ASN A 210 8.84 -16.36 -38.71
C ASN A 210 7.58 -15.48 -38.72
N GLY A 211 7.68 -14.30 -38.09
CA GLY A 211 6.62 -13.29 -38.11
C GLY A 211 5.26 -13.82 -37.65
N ASP A 212 4.22 -13.53 -38.43
CA ASP A 212 2.83 -13.86 -38.11
C ASP A 212 2.59 -15.37 -38.08
N SER A 213 3.19 -16.14 -38.99
CA SER A 213 3.03 -17.61 -39.02
C SER A 213 3.53 -18.27 -37.74
N LEU A 214 4.63 -17.76 -37.17
CA LEU A 214 5.14 -18.23 -35.88
C LEU A 214 4.16 -17.91 -34.74
N GLN A 215 3.61 -16.69 -34.72
CA GLN A 215 2.66 -16.28 -33.69
C GLN A 215 1.37 -17.10 -33.77
N THR A 216 0.84 -17.29 -34.98
CA THR A 216 -0.34 -18.13 -35.23
C THR A 216 -0.10 -19.57 -34.79
N PHE A 217 1.03 -20.17 -35.17
CA PHE A 217 1.40 -21.51 -34.71
C PHE A 217 1.46 -21.59 -33.19
N MET A 218 2.16 -20.63 -32.55
CA MET A 218 2.29 -20.62 -31.10
C MET A 218 0.96 -20.43 -30.37
N GLN A 219 0.01 -19.71 -30.97
CA GLN A 219 -1.32 -19.51 -30.41
C GLN A 219 -2.20 -20.76 -30.57
N LEU A 220 -2.15 -21.42 -31.73
CA LEU A 220 -2.96 -22.60 -32.04
C LEU A 220 -2.47 -23.85 -31.32
N TYR A 221 -1.15 -24.04 -31.24
CA TYR A 221 -0.51 -25.23 -30.67
C TYR A 221 0.14 -24.95 -29.32
N ARG A 222 -0.38 -23.98 -28.56
CA ARG A 222 0.08 -23.71 -27.20
C ARG A 222 -0.24 -24.93 -26.31
N PRO A 223 0.76 -25.62 -25.72
CA PRO A 223 0.50 -26.80 -24.92
C PRO A 223 -0.20 -26.43 -23.60
N ASN A 224 -0.92 -27.41 -23.02
CA ASN A 224 -1.53 -27.22 -21.70
C ASN A 224 -0.45 -27.35 -20.61
N ILE A 225 -0.47 -26.43 -19.63
CA ILE A 225 0.43 -26.44 -18.48
C ILE A 225 0.51 -27.80 -17.77
N ASP A 226 -0.62 -28.49 -17.63
CA ASP A 226 -0.68 -29.78 -16.94
C ASP A 226 0.08 -30.88 -17.69
N THR A 227 0.25 -30.74 -19.00
CA THR A 227 1.03 -31.67 -19.81
C THR A 227 2.52 -31.34 -19.76
N VAL A 228 2.88 -30.05 -19.87
CA VAL A 228 4.28 -29.61 -19.94
C VAL A 228 5.02 -29.86 -18.64
N LYS A 229 4.36 -29.78 -17.49
CA LYS A 229 4.97 -30.04 -16.17
C LYS A 229 5.61 -31.43 -16.02
N TYR A 230 5.15 -32.41 -16.81
CA TYR A 230 5.64 -33.79 -16.76
C TYR A 230 6.47 -34.17 -17.99
N MET A 231 6.65 -33.26 -18.94
CA MET A 231 7.46 -33.48 -20.13
C MET A 231 8.93 -33.20 -19.85
N SER A 232 9.81 -34.05 -20.38
CA SER A 232 11.23 -33.71 -20.48
C SER A 232 11.45 -32.69 -21.61
N ASP A 233 12.61 -32.04 -21.63
CA ASP A 233 13.01 -31.13 -22.72
C ASP A 233 12.91 -31.83 -24.10
N TYR A 234 13.22 -33.13 -24.15
CA TYR A 234 13.08 -33.93 -25.36
C TYR A 234 11.62 -34.09 -25.79
N ASP A 235 10.72 -34.34 -24.85
CA ASP A 235 9.29 -34.50 -25.13
C ASP A 235 8.68 -33.20 -25.66
N ILE A 236 9.14 -32.04 -25.15
CA ILE A 236 8.74 -30.72 -25.66
C ILE A 236 9.21 -30.52 -27.10
N ILE A 237 10.46 -30.86 -27.41
CA ILE A 237 10.99 -30.79 -28.77
C ILE A 237 10.17 -31.68 -29.71
N LEU A 238 9.87 -32.92 -29.27
CA LEU A 238 9.07 -33.86 -30.04
C LEU A 238 7.64 -33.36 -30.26
N TYR A 239 7.03 -32.77 -29.22
CA TYR A 239 5.73 -32.13 -29.30
C TYR A 239 5.73 -31.02 -30.35
N ILE A 240 6.68 -30.07 -30.28
CA ILE A 240 6.79 -28.97 -31.25
C ILE A 240 6.91 -29.49 -32.68
N LYS A 241 7.76 -30.51 -32.91
CA LYS A 241 7.93 -31.11 -34.25
C LYS A 241 6.66 -31.77 -34.77
N LYS A 242 5.95 -32.53 -33.93
CA LYS A 242 4.68 -33.18 -34.29
C LYS A 242 3.59 -32.14 -34.59
N SER A 243 3.44 -31.14 -33.72
CA SER A 243 2.49 -30.04 -33.92
C SER A 243 2.79 -29.26 -35.20
N TYR A 244 4.07 -29.02 -35.51
CA TYR A 244 4.45 -28.37 -36.76
C TYR A 244 4.08 -29.20 -37.99
N GLN A 245 4.29 -30.52 -37.95
CA GLN A 245 3.84 -31.41 -39.02
C GLN A 245 2.32 -31.38 -39.20
N GLU A 246 1.55 -31.23 -38.14
CA GLU A 246 0.09 -31.06 -38.23
C GLU A 246 -0.30 -29.70 -38.78
N TYR A 247 0.42 -28.64 -38.40
CA TYR A 247 0.15 -27.28 -38.87
C TYR A 247 0.36 -27.12 -40.38
N ILE A 248 1.34 -27.81 -40.96
CA ILE A 248 1.63 -27.75 -42.41
C ILE A 248 0.82 -28.76 -43.23
N LYS A 249 0.01 -29.62 -42.61
CA LYS A 249 -0.86 -30.52 -43.37
C LYS A 249 -1.90 -29.70 -44.14
N PRO A 250 -2.11 -29.99 -45.43
CA PRO A 250 -3.05 -29.27 -46.28
C PRO A 250 -4.51 -29.51 -45.88
#